data_AF-A0A7C3N7N7-F1
#
_entry.id   AF-A0A7C3N7N7-F1
#
_cell.length_a   1.000
_cell.length_b   1.000
_cell.length_c   1.000
_cell.angle_alpha   90.00
_cell.angle_beta   90.00
_cell.angle_gamma   90.00
#
_symmetry.space_group_name_H-M   'P 1'
#
loop_
_entity.id
_entity.type
_entity.pdbx_description
1 polymer ?
#
loop_
_entity_poly.entity_id
_entity_poly.type
_entity_poly.pdbx_seq_one_letter_code
_entity_poly.pdbx_strand_id
1 'polypeptide(L)' 'MSLSREIKEVINNMLSADQVLRETAPQHLMNGEEEKRFLDAVSKAEDSLRKIRGMAGMQR' A
#
# COMPACT_ATOMS: atom_id res chain seq x y z
N MET A 1 -1.05 10.69 15.96
CA MET A 1 -1.41 9.68 14.94
C MET A 1 -2.05 8.49 15.66
N SER A 2 -3.08 7.85 15.09
CA SER A 2 -3.75 6.68 15.71
C SER A 2 -3.52 5.41 14.87
N LEU A 3 -3.48 4.26 15.55
CA LEU A 3 -3.37 2.94 14.90
C LEU A 3 -4.46 2.72 13.84
N SER A 4 -5.71 3.12 14.15
CA SER A 4 -6.84 3.01 13.24
C SER A 4 -6.69 3.81 11.95
N ARG A 5 -5.97 4.94 11.99
CA ARG A 5 -5.69 5.75 10.81
C ARG A 5 -4.66 5.05 9.92
N GLU A 6 -3.56 4.58 10.49
CA GLU A 6 -2.52 3.91 9.70
C GLU A 6 -3.03 2.61 9.05
N ILE A 7 -3.88 1.85 9.74
CA ILE A 7 -4.52 0.66 9.15
C ILE A 7 -5.38 1.04 7.93
N LYS A 8 -6.15 2.14 8.01
CA LYS A 8 -6.94 2.62 6.87
C LYS A 8 -6.03 3.07 5.71
N GLU A 9 -4.90 3.71 6.00
CA GLU A 9 -3.92 4.11 4.99
C GLU A 9 -3.35 2.86 4.27
N VAL A 10 -2.98 1.79 5.00
CA VAL A 10 -2.55 0.52 4.40
C VAL A 10 -3.63 -0.04 3.46
N ILE A 11 -4.88 -0.14 3.93
CA ILE A 11 -5.98 -0.71 3.14
C ILE A 11 -6.19 0.10 1.85
N ASN A 12 -6.26 1.43 1.95
CA ASN A 12 -6.50 2.27 0.78
C ASN A 12 -5.38 2.15 -0.25
N ASN A 13 -4.12 2.14 0.19
CA ASN A 13 -2.98 1.99 -0.70
C ASN A 13 -2.97 0.60 -1.37
N MET A 14 -3.31 -0.47 -0.64
CA MET A 14 -3.42 -1.81 -1.22
C MET A 14 -4.59 -1.92 -2.22
N LEU A 15 -5.71 -1.24 -1.98
CA LEU A 15 -6.80 -1.14 -2.96
C LEU A 15 -6.38 -0.39 -4.23
N SER A 16 -5.55 0.65 -4.10
CA SER A 16 -4.96 1.34 -5.27
C SER A 16 -4.02 0.43 -6.06
N ALA A 17 -3.25 -0.42 -5.39
CA ALA A 17 -2.41 -1.43 -6.06
C ALA A 17 -3.26 -2.51 -6.75
N ASP A 18 -4.32 -3.01 -6.11
CA ASP A 18 -5.28 -3.95 -6.69
C ASP A 18 -5.94 -3.38 -7.96
N GLN A 19 -6.26 -2.09 -7.96
CA GLN A 19 -6.82 -1.42 -9.13
C GLN A 19 -5.89 -1.49 -10.34
N VAL A 20 -4.57 -1.32 -10.17
CA VAL A 20 -3.61 -1.48 -11.27
C VAL A 20 -3.54 -2.94 -11.75
N LEU A 21 -3.62 -3.91 -10.83
CA LEU A 21 -3.66 -5.33 -11.18
C LEU A 21 -4.92 -5.69 -11.99
N ARG A 22 -6.06 -5.07 -11.69
CA ARG A 22 -7.30 -5.22 -12.47
C ARG A 22 -7.18 -4.59 -13.85
N GLU A 23 -6.59 -3.39 -13.94
CA GLU A 23 -6.37 -2.68 -15.21
C GLU A 23 -5.46 -3.48 -16.16
N THR A 24 -4.50 -4.22 -15.61
CA THR A 24 -3.52 -5.01 -16.37
C THR A 24 -3.90 -6.50 -16.51
N ALA A 25 -5.05 -6.91 -15.99
CA ALA A 25 -5.54 -8.27 -16.12
C ALA A 25 -5.84 -8.63 -17.59
N PRO A 26 -5.70 -9.90 -18.00
CA PRO A 26 -5.32 -11.06 -17.18
C PRO A 26 -3.80 -11.31 -17.12
N GLN A 27 -3.01 -10.62 -17.94
CA GLN A 27 -1.58 -10.92 -18.11
C GLN A 27 -0.70 -10.22 -17.07
N HIS A 28 -1.22 -9.18 -16.42
CA HIS A 28 -0.53 -8.34 -15.44
C HIS A 28 0.78 -7.74 -15.99
N LEU A 29 0.80 -7.48 -17.31
CA LEU A 29 1.88 -6.75 -17.95
C LEU A 29 1.63 -5.27 -17.75
N MET A 30 2.47 -4.64 -16.92
CA MET A 30 2.43 -3.21 -16.65
C MET A 30 3.36 -2.47 -17.62
N ASN A 31 2.89 -1.34 -18.15
CA ASN A 31 3.77 -0.34 -18.74
C ASN A 31 4.47 0.49 -17.64
N GLY A 32 5.41 1.37 -18.01
CA GLY A 32 6.19 2.13 -17.03
C GLY A 32 5.36 3.07 -16.13
N GLU A 33 4.21 3.57 -16.59
CA GLU A 33 3.32 4.40 -15.78
C GLU A 33 2.49 3.56 -14.80
N GLU A 34 1.98 2.41 -15.25
CA GLU A 34 1.26 1.43 -14.42
C GLU A 34 2.18 0.86 -13.32
N GLU A 35 3.40 0.49 -13.68
CA GLU A 35 4.41 -0.01 -12.74
C GLU A 35 4.72 1.04 -11.67
N LYS A 36 4.90 2.30 -12.08
CA LYS A 36 5.13 3.41 -11.14
C LYS A 36 3.95 3.60 -10.18
N ARG A 37 2.71 3.58 -10.69
CA ARG A 37 1.50 3.69 -9.86
C ARG A 37 1.40 2.54 -8.86
N PHE A 38 1.66 1.31 -9.31
CA PHE A 38 1.63 0.13 -8.47
C PHE A 38 2.68 0.20 -7.35
N LEU A 39 3.94 0.49 -7.71
CA LEU A 39 5.04 0.57 -6.76
C LEU A 39 4.89 1.72 -5.77
N ASP A 40 4.37 2.88 -6.19
CA ASP A 40 4.07 4.00 -5.29
C ASP A 40 3.00 3.62 -4.26
N ALA A 41 1.93 2.94 -4.69
CA ALA A 41 0.90 2.44 -3.79
C ALA A 41 1.44 1.42 -2.78
N VAL A 42 2.23 0.44 -3.23
CA VAL A 42 2.86 -0.56 -2.36
C VAL A 42 3.82 0.11 -1.37
N SER A 43 4.66 1.03 -1.82
CA SER A 43 5.63 1.73 -0.96
C SER A 43 4.93 2.52 0.15
N LYS A 44 3.82 3.21 -0.17
CA LYS A 44 3.01 3.93 0.82
C LYS A 44 2.35 2.98 1.82
N ALA A 45 1.90 1.81 1.37
CA ALA A 45 1.37 0.79 2.28
C ALA A 45 2.47 0.28 3.25
N GLU A 46 3.69 0.06 2.76
CA GLU A 46 4.83 -0.34 3.60
C GLU A 46 5.17 0.72 4.65
N ASP A 47 5.16 2.00 4.30
CA ASP A 47 5.43 3.10 5.24
C ASP A 47 4.40 3.13 6.37
N SER A 48 3.11 2.96 6.07
CA SER A 48 2.07 2.85 7.10
C SER A 48 2.25 1.60 7.96
N LEU A 49 2.63 0.45 7.38
CA LEU A 49 2.96 -0.77 8.14
C LEU A 49 4.16 -0.56 9.09
N ARG A 50 5.20 0.17 8.66
CA ARG A 50 6.35 0.52 9.52
C ARG A 50 5.91 1.37 10.71
N LYS A 51 5.04 2.36 10.51
CA LYS A 51 4.49 3.17 11.60
C LYS A 51 3.67 2.32 12.57
N ILE A 52 2.81 1.42 12.07
CA ILE A 52 2.04 0.48 12.91
C ILE A 52 2.98 -0.36 13.78
N ARG A 53 4.04 -0.92 13.18
CA ARG A 53 5.04 -1.69 13.92
C ARG A 53 5.75 -0.85 14.99
N GLY A 54 6.10 0.40 14.68
CA GLY A 54 6.69 1.33 15.65
C GLY A 54 5.75 1.62 16.83
N MET A 55 4.45 1.76 16.58
CA MET A 55 3.45 1.95 17.64
C MET A 55 3.33 0.71 18.54
N ALA A 56 3.35 -0.50 17.96
CA ALA A 56 3.31 -1.74 18.73
C ALA A 56 4.56 -1.95 19.60
N GLY A 57 5.72 -1.50 19.12
CA GLY A 57 6.98 -1.53 19.87
C GLY A 57 7.01 -0.56 21.07
N MET A 58 6.29 0.56 21.01
CA MET A 58 6.19 1.53 22.11
C MET A 58 5.20 1.12 23.23
N GLN A 59 4.45 0.03 23.04
CA GLN A 59 3.55 -0.53 24.05
C GLN A 59 4.20 -1.64 24.91
N ARG A 60 5.47 -1.96 24.67
CA ARG A 60 6.30 -2.83 25.51
C ARG A 60 7.17 -2.00 26.45
#